data_AF-A0A8J7GCM9-F1
#
_entry.id   AF-A0A8J7GCM9-F1
#
_cell.length_a   1.000
_cell.length_b   1.000
_cell.length_c   1.000
_cell.angle_alpha   90.00
_cell.angle_beta   90.00
_cell.angle_gamma   90.00
#
_symmetry.space_group_name_H-M   'P 1'
#
loop_
_entity.id
_entity.type
_entity.pdbx_description
1 polymer ?
#
loop_
_entity_poly.entity_id
_entity_poly.type
_entity_poly.pdbx_seq_one_letter_code
_entity_poly.pdbx_strand_id
1 'polypeptide(L)'
;MSGLRVGDTVIVSGDWLKHLDHAGYRTGYTGQLVETRSGYVVFDCTRTVVEAMCADQERLRDRVRQHAVAFGISGVALDRQVDAAFESLHLDGDVLVYGGGTGLGGSGYQRRIGPQATGRYRIDLGWPFLVVDPTDCDAIVSDPARPPDTAGPTPFVREDPESGDRLIINTPDKNDGWTAVLRMLAWVETRYGFQPAGADRALIADYTDARHRGDDAHRGYLDALMSLEERALAHVHEREPGWRLFWADACLWATPATTIPQR
;
A
#
# COMPACT_ATOMS: atom_id res chain seq x y z
N MET A 1 1.91 -13.11 25.79
CA MET A 1 2.71 -12.83 24.59
C MET A 1 4.12 -12.45 25.03
N SER A 2 5.12 -13.28 24.76
CA SER A 2 6.52 -12.82 24.82
C SER A 2 6.65 -11.71 23.79
N GLY A 3 6.88 -10.48 24.24
CA GLY A 3 6.97 -9.32 23.36
C GLY A 3 8.14 -9.48 22.41
N LEU A 4 7.91 -9.18 21.12
CA LEU A 4 8.93 -9.08 20.09
C LEU A 4 10.11 -8.24 20.59
N ARG A 5 11.33 -8.75 20.42
CA ARG A 5 12.56 -8.08 20.82
C ARG A 5 13.44 -7.83 19.60
N VAL A 6 14.20 -6.74 19.66
CA VAL A 6 15.29 -6.50 18.71
C VAL A 6 16.23 -7.71 18.72
N GLY A 7 16.57 -8.20 17.54
CA GLY A 7 17.35 -9.41 17.32
C GLY A 7 16.52 -10.67 17.07
N ASP A 8 15.20 -10.65 17.33
CA ASP A 8 14.33 -11.79 17.07
C ASP A 8 14.21 -12.07 15.57
N THR A 9 14.02 -13.34 15.24
CA THR A 9 13.65 -13.73 13.88
C THR A 9 12.16 -13.52 13.70
N VAL A 10 11.79 -12.81 12.64
CA VAL A 10 10.41 -12.40 12.34
C VAL A 10 10.03 -12.79 10.93
N ILE A 11 8.74 -13.03 10.70
CA ILE A 11 8.15 -13.00 9.37
C ILE A 11 7.54 -11.62 9.19
N VAL A 12 7.90 -10.96 8.10
CA VAL A 12 7.36 -9.65 7.76
C VAL A 12 6.70 -9.68 6.40
N SER A 13 5.64 -8.90 6.21
CA SER A 13 5.03 -8.69 4.90
C SER A 13 4.78 -7.20 4.67
N GLY A 14 4.90 -6.79 3.41
CA GLY A 14 4.41 -5.49 2.97
C GLY A 14 2.89 -5.47 2.91
N ASP A 15 2.27 -4.31 3.16
CA ASP A 15 0.83 -4.13 3.00
C ASP A 15 0.35 -4.36 1.56
N TRP A 16 1.18 -4.05 0.56
CA TRP A 16 0.94 -4.31 -0.86
C TRP A 16 0.81 -5.80 -1.20
N LEU A 17 1.20 -6.69 -0.29
CA LEU A 17 1.05 -8.14 -0.44
C LEU A 17 -0.19 -8.70 0.24
N LYS A 18 -0.94 -7.88 0.97
CA LYS A 18 -2.17 -8.30 1.60
C LYS A 18 -3.17 -8.81 0.55
N HIS A 19 -3.92 -9.84 0.90
CA HIS A 19 -5.04 -10.29 0.11
C HIS A 19 -6.18 -9.29 0.17
N LEU A 20 -6.89 -9.17 -0.94
CA LEU A 20 -7.99 -8.21 -1.08
C LEU A 20 -9.34 -8.84 -0.75
N ASP A 21 -9.40 -10.17 -0.74
CA ASP A 21 -10.61 -10.98 -0.64
C ASP A 21 -10.66 -11.82 0.63
N HIS A 22 -9.55 -11.97 1.34
CA HIS A 22 -9.50 -12.66 2.62
C HIS A 22 -8.40 -12.08 3.52
N ALA A 23 -8.42 -12.48 4.80
CA ALA A 23 -7.36 -12.14 5.73
C ALA A 23 -6.07 -12.89 5.34
N GLY A 24 -4.93 -12.20 5.40
CA GLY A 24 -3.62 -12.77 5.12
C GLY A 24 -2.84 -12.03 4.05
N TYR A 25 -1.69 -12.61 3.70
CA TYR A 25 -0.69 -12.06 2.82
C TYR A 25 -0.20 -13.11 1.82
N ARG A 26 0.10 -12.68 0.60
CA ARG A 26 0.64 -13.57 -0.43
C ARG A 26 2.02 -14.11 -0.08
N THR A 27 2.88 -13.27 0.49
CA THR A 27 4.27 -13.62 0.77
C THR A 27 4.73 -13.00 2.09
N GLY A 28 5.23 -13.85 2.99
CA GLY A 28 6.02 -13.44 4.15
C GLY A 28 7.52 -13.56 3.87
N TYR A 29 8.30 -12.66 4.44
CA TYR A 29 9.76 -12.63 4.31
C TYR A 29 10.41 -12.85 5.67
N THR A 30 11.35 -13.78 5.76
CA THR A 30 12.11 -13.93 7.00
C THR A 30 13.11 -12.80 7.17
N GLY A 31 13.18 -12.24 8.37
CA GLY A 31 14.14 -11.21 8.73
C GLY A 31 14.58 -11.31 10.18
N GLN A 32 15.61 -10.54 10.54
CA GLN A 32 15.94 -10.27 11.93
C GLN A 32 15.45 -8.87 12.28
N LEU A 33 14.60 -8.76 13.31
CA LEU A 33 14.05 -7.48 13.73
C LEU A 33 15.17 -6.57 14.24
N VAL A 34 15.27 -5.36 13.67
CA VAL A 34 16.24 -4.34 14.09
C VAL A 34 15.56 -3.28 14.93
N GLU A 35 14.38 -2.83 14.49
CA GLU A 35 13.66 -1.72 15.11
C GLU A 35 12.16 -1.83 14.81
N THR A 36 11.33 -1.45 15.76
CA THR A 36 9.90 -1.22 15.52
C THR A 36 9.64 0.28 15.53
N ARG A 37 9.04 0.79 14.46
CA ARG A 37 8.60 2.18 14.32
C ARG A 37 7.08 2.24 14.35
N SER A 38 6.54 3.46 14.48
CA SER A 38 5.09 3.67 14.48
C SER A 38 4.49 3.29 13.12
N GLY A 39 4.05 2.04 12.99
CA GLY A 39 3.34 1.52 11.82
C GLY A 39 4.15 0.60 10.91
N TYR A 40 5.44 0.35 11.21
CA TYR A 40 6.28 -0.55 10.41
C TYR A 40 7.52 -1.03 11.17
N VAL A 41 8.21 -2.04 10.62
CA VAL A 41 9.47 -2.54 11.19
C VAL A 41 10.65 -2.36 10.25
N VAL A 42 11.82 -2.18 10.85
CA VAL A 42 13.13 -2.27 10.18
C VAL A 42 13.72 -3.63 10.50
N PHE A 43 14.22 -4.33 9.49
CA PHE A 43 14.75 -5.68 9.66
C PHE A 43 15.96 -5.93 8.75
N ASP A 44 16.87 -6.81 9.21
CA ASP A 44 18.00 -7.26 8.41
C ASP A 44 17.64 -8.61 7.75
N CYS A 45 17.80 -8.73 6.43
CA CYS A 45 17.48 -9.94 5.66
C CYS A 45 18.59 -10.31 4.66
N THR A 46 18.47 -11.48 4.03
CA THR A 46 19.45 -11.95 3.04
C THR A 46 19.18 -11.41 1.65
N ARG A 47 20.17 -11.58 0.76
CA ARG A 47 20.00 -11.28 -0.67
C ARG A 47 18.81 -12.00 -1.28
N THR A 48 18.61 -13.28 -0.98
CA THR A 48 17.49 -14.08 -1.49
C THR A 48 16.14 -13.49 -1.12
N VAL A 49 16.00 -12.99 0.11
CA VAL A 49 14.79 -12.30 0.55
C VAL A 49 14.60 -11.00 -0.23
N VAL A 50 15.65 -10.21 -0.41
CA VAL A 50 15.60 -8.97 -1.21
C VAL A 50 15.22 -9.24 -2.67
N GLU A 51 15.80 -10.26 -3.29
CA GLU A 51 15.49 -10.66 -4.66
C GLU A 51 14.01 -11.04 -4.81
N ALA A 52 13.46 -11.78 -3.84
CA ALA A 52 12.05 -12.10 -3.82
C ALA A 52 11.16 -10.86 -3.65
N MET A 53 11.54 -9.92 -2.78
CA MET A 53 10.83 -8.65 -2.62
C MET A 53 10.81 -7.84 -3.94
N CYS A 54 11.95 -7.73 -4.63
CA CYS A 54 12.02 -7.09 -5.94
C CYS A 54 11.13 -7.80 -6.98
N ALA A 55 11.14 -9.13 -7.01
CA ALA A 55 10.33 -9.90 -7.94
C ALA A 55 8.82 -9.74 -7.66
N ASP A 56 8.41 -9.70 -6.39
CA ASP A 56 7.02 -9.48 -5.99
C ASP A 56 6.56 -8.06 -6.35
N GLN A 57 7.43 -7.04 -6.17
CA GLN A 57 7.13 -5.67 -6.57
C GLN A 57 7.00 -5.52 -8.09
N GLU A 58 7.88 -6.15 -8.88
CA GLU A 58 7.76 -6.09 -10.34
C GLU A 58 6.50 -6.83 -10.82
N ARG A 59 6.13 -7.95 -10.19
CA ARG A 59 4.85 -8.63 -10.51
C ARG A 59 3.62 -7.75 -10.22
N LEU A 60 3.67 -6.88 -9.21
CA LEU A 60 2.62 -5.89 -8.97
C LEU A 60 2.58 -4.83 -10.07
N ARG A 61 3.74 -4.27 -10.42
CA ARG A 61 3.89 -3.29 -11.50
C ARG A 61 3.44 -3.86 -12.86
N ASP A 62 3.76 -5.12 -13.14
CA ASP A 62 3.31 -5.83 -14.34
C ASP A 62 1.79 -5.99 -14.40
N ARG A 63 1.14 -6.27 -13.26
CA ARG A 63 -0.34 -6.35 -13.22
C ARG A 63 -0.98 -5.01 -13.54
N VAL A 64 -0.45 -3.91 -12.99
CA VAL A 64 -0.92 -2.55 -13.33
C VAL A 64 -0.68 -2.27 -14.81
N ARG A 65 0.49 -2.64 -15.33
CA ARG A 65 0.85 -2.46 -16.74
C ARG A 65 -0.13 -3.18 -17.66
N GLN A 66 -0.40 -4.46 -17.40
CA GLN A 66 -1.36 -5.26 -18.17
C GLN A 66 -2.77 -4.66 -18.13
N HIS A 67 -3.19 -4.21 -16.95
CA HIS A 67 -4.50 -3.61 -16.77
C HIS A 67 -4.60 -2.28 -17.53
N ALA A 68 -3.64 -1.36 -17.38
CA ALA A 68 -3.62 -0.09 -18.10
C ALA A 68 -3.59 -0.28 -19.64
N VAL A 69 -2.86 -1.27 -20.15
CA VAL A 69 -2.88 -1.65 -21.57
C VAL A 69 -4.27 -2.11 -22.01
N ALA A 70 -4.99 -2.88 -21.18
CA ALA A 70 -6.37 -3.28 -21.49
C ALA A 70 -7.33 -2.09 -21.60
N PHE A 71 -7.02 -0.96 -20.95
CA PHE A 71 -7.72 0.32 -21.10
C PHE A 71 -7.17 1.22 -22.24
N GLY A 72 -6.28 0.69 -23.09
CA GLY A 72 -5.72 1.41 -24.23
C GLY A 72 -4.61 2.39 -23.88
N ILE A 73 -4.08 2.36 -22.66
CA ILE A 73 -2.99 3.22 -22.22
C ILE A 73 -1.66 2.62 -22.71
N SER A 74 -0.78 3.44 -23.26
CA SER A 74 0.45 2.97 -23.91
C SER A 74 1.59 3.98 -23.84
N GLY A 75 2.81 3.51 -24.16
CA GLY A 75 4.03 4.32 -24.19
C GLY A 75 4.31 5.05 -22.88
N VAL A 76 4.72 6.31 -22.97
CA VAL A 76 5.09 7.13 -21.81
C VAL A 76 3.94 7.30 -20.80
N ALA A 77 2.69 7.28 -21.25
CA ALA A 77 1.53 7.37 -20.35
C ALA A 77 1.40 6.12 -19.48
N LEU A 78 1.68 4.94 -20.05
CA LEU A 78 1.69 3.67 -19.32
C LEU A 78 2.78 3.68 -18.25
N ASP A 79 4.01 4.08 -18.60
CA ASP A 79 5.13 4.11 -17.67
C ASP A 79 4.85 5.05 -16.49
N ARG A 80 4.32 6.25 -16.77
CA ARG A 80 3.93 7.20 -15.73
C ARG A 80 2.85 6.66 -14.81
N GLN A 81 1.88 5.92 -15.34
CA GLN A 81 0.82 5.35 -14.53
C GLN A 81 1.34 4.22 -13.62
N VAL A 82 2.22 3.36 -14.14
CA VAL A 82 2.85 2.30 -13.34
C VAL A 82 3.72 2.89 -12.24
N ASP A 83 4.52 3.92 -12.55
CA ASP A 83 5.36 4.60 -11.57
C ASP A 83 4.57 5.41 -10.53
N ALA A 84 3.39 5.91 -10.91
CA ALA A 84 2.48 6.55 -9.96
C ALA A 84 1.78 5.53 -9.03
N ALA A 85 1.62 4.28 -9.48
CA ALA A 85 0.95 3.22 -8.73
C ALA A 85 1.83 2.64 -7.63
N PHE A 86 3.07 2.36 -8.00
CA PHE A 86 4.00 1.60 -7.20
C PHE A 86 5.39 2.13 -7.46
N GLU A 87 6.11 2.54 -6.43
CA GLU A 87 7.51 2.90 -6.63
C GLU A 87 8.32 1.66 -7.05
N SER A 88 9.43 1.92 -7.76
CA SER A 88 10.31 0.86 -8.20
C SER A 88 11.14 0.28 -7.04
N LEU A 89 11.38 -1.03 -7.10
CA LEU A 89 12.27 -1.75 -6.20
C LEU A 89 13.05 -2.79 -7.01
N HIS A 90 14.35 -2.59 -7.18
CA HIS A 90 15.20 -3.47 -7.98
C HIS A 90 16.62 -3.55 -7.43
N LEU A 91 17.39 -4.57 -7.85
CA LEU A 91 18.81 -4.67 -7.55
C LEU A 91 19.64 -4.11 -8.72
N ASP A 92 20.57 -3.22 -8.40
CA ASP A 92 21.65 -2.75 -9.27
C ASP A 92 22.96 -3.38 -8.78
N GLY A 93 23.27 -4.56 -9.32
CA GLY A 93 24.32 -5.44 -8.79
C GLY A 93 23.99 -5.92 -7.38
N ASP A 94 24.74 -5.44 -6.39
CA ASP A 94 24.53 -5.74 -4.97
C ASP A 94 23.80 -4.61 -4.23
N VAL A 95 23.37 -3.56 -4.94
CA VAL A 95 22.71 -2.42 -4.32
C VAL A 95 21.21 -2.52 -4.54
N LEU A 96 20.44 -2.64 -3.46
CA LEU A 96 19.00 -2.49 -3.52
C LEU A 96 18.68 -1.02 -3.78
N VAL A 97 18.02 -0.79 -4.90
CA VAL A 97 17.53 0.51 -5.34
C VAL A 97 16.04 0.55 -5.11
N TYR A 98 15.61 1.55 -4.36
CA TYR A 98 14.21 1.84 -4.08
C TYR A 98 13.92 3.30 -4.41
N GLY A 99 12.72 3.56 -4.91
CA GLY A 99 12.30 4.84 -5.42
C GLY A 99 12.34 4.83 -6.95
N GLY A 100 11.71 5.82 -7.56
CA GLY A 100 11.52 5.82 -9.01
C GLY A 100 10.08 6.15 -9.33
N GLY A 101 9.91 7.41 -9.67
CA GLY A 101 8.65 8.06 -10.00
C GLY A 101 8.85 9.53 -9.73
N THR A 102 8.61 10.39 -10.72
CA THR A 102 8.35 11.80 -10.45
C THR A 102 6.99 11.87 -9.77
N GLY A 103 6.93 11.49 -8.49
CA GLY A 103 5.76 11.76 -7.67
C GLY A 103 5.41 13.25 -7.76
N LEU A 104 4.18 13.59 -7.39
CA LEU A 104 3.61 14.96 -7.45
C LEU A 104 4.36 16.04 -6.63
N GLY A 105 5.58 15.77 -6.16
CA GLY A 105 6.50 16.68 -5.48
C GLY A 105 7.85 16.91 -6.17
N GLY A 106 8.12 16.31 -7.33
CA GLY A 106 9.25 16.71 -8.18
C GLY A 106 10.66 16.33 -7.73
N SER A 107 10.85 15.54 -6.68
CA SER A 107 12.16 14.93 -6.39
C SER A 107 12.13 13.44 -6.73
N GLY A 108 12.89 13.06 -7.76
CA GLY A 108 13.22 11.66 -8.05
C GLY A 108 14.13 11.09 -6.97
N TYR A 109 13.60 10.98 -5.75
CA TYR A 109 14.34 10.40 -4.63
C TYR A 109 14.58 8.92 -4.92
N GLN A 110 15.85 8.54 -4.89
CA GLN A 110 16.29 7.18 -5.04
C GLN A 110 17.13 6.83 -3.80
N ARG A 111 16.64 5.85 -3.03
CA ARG A 111 17.39 5.28 -1.91
C ARG A 111 18.20 4.10 -2.43
N ARG A 112 19.45 4.02 -1.97
CA ARG A 112 20.39 2.95 -2.30
C ARG A 112 20.82 2.26 -1.02
N ILE A 113 20.61 0.95 -0.94
CA ILE A 113 20.90 0.13 0.23
C ILE A 113 21.84 -0.99 -0.22
N GLY A 114 23.11 -0.89 0.14
CA GLY A 114 24.07 -1.98 -0.05
C GLY A 114 23.99 -3.01 1.07
N PRO A 115 24.60 -4.20 0.90
CA PRO A 115 24.75 -5.16 1.96
C PRO A 115 25.66 -4.59 3.06
N GLN A 116 25.35 -4.94 4.30
CA GLN A 116 26.19 -4.70 5.45
C GLN A 116 27.44 -5.60 5.40
N ALA A 117 28.39 -5.38 6.32
CA ALA A 117 29.58 -6.23 6.46
C ALA A 117 29.25 -7.72 6.69
N THR A 118 28.04 -8.03 7.17
CA THR A 118 27.51 -9.38 7.37
C THR A 118 26.95 -10.01 6.09
N GLY A 119 26.93 -9.29 4.96
CA GLY A 119 26.28 -9.70 3.72
C GLY A 119 24.74 -9.57 3.73
N ARG A 120 24.15 -9.07 4.82
CA ARG A 120 22.70 -8.85 4.96
C ARG A 120 22.29 -7.43 4.56
N TYR A 121 21.05 -7.25 4.14
CA TYR A 121 20.46 -5.96 3.78
C TYR A 121 19.60 -5.45 4.92
N ARG A 122 19.80 -4.19 5.32
CA ARG A 122 18.92 -3.50 6.27
C ARG A 122 17.76 -2.87 5.52
N ILE A 123 16.57 -3.44 5.68
CA ILE A 123 15.35 -2.97 5.05
C ILE A 123 14.72 -1.90 5.94
N ASP A 124 14.94 -0.66 5.53
CA ASP A 124 14.25 0.53 6.01
C ASP A 124 13.85 1.29 4.75
N LEU A 125 12.69 0.99 4.18
CA LEU A 125 12.23 1.64 2.95
C LEU A 125 11.26 2.81 3.24
N GLY A 126 10.90 3.04 4.51
CA GLY A 126 9.77 3.93 4.85
C GLY A 126 8.40 3.33 4.48
N TRP A 127 8.40 2.12 3.93
CA TRP A 127 7.21 1.34 3.62
C TRP A 127 6.72 0.52 4.82
N PRO A 128 5.40 0.31 4.94
CA PRO A 128 4.81 -0.48 6.02
C PRO A 128 5.07 -1.98 5.84
N PHE A 129 6.25 -2.43 6.26
CA PHE A 129 6.47 -3.83 6.59
C PHE A 129 5.93 -4.10 7.99
N LEU A 130 5.05 -5.08 8.11
CA LEU A 130 4.44 -5.50 9.36
C LEU A 130 4.95 -6.88 9.74
N VAL A 131 5.17 -7.12 11.03
CA VAL A 131 5.37 -8.49 11.53
C VAL A 131 4.03 -9.21 11.43
N VAL A 132 4.03 -10.39 10.82
CA VAL A 132 2.84 -11.19 10.54
C VAL A 132 3.00 -12.61 11.08
N ASP A 133 1.88 -13.29 11.34
CA ASP A 133 1.94 -14.70 11.69
C ASP A 133 2.33 -15.51 10.44
N PRO A 134 3.25 -16.49 10.55
CA PRO A 134 3.55 -17.41 9.45
C PRO A 134 2.31 -18.06 8.82
N THR A 135 1.25 -18.34 9.60
CA THR A 135 0.02 -18.98 9.08
C THR A 135 -0.85 -18.04 8.26
N ASP A 136 -0.61 -16.72 8.37
CA ASP A 136 -1.30 -15.72 7.57
C ASP A 136 -0.67 -15.55 6.18
N CYS A 137 0.40 -16.29 5.86
CA CYS A 137 1.14 -16.18 4.60
C CYS A 137 0.95 -17.41 3.71
N ASP A 138 0.60 -17.22 2.44
CA ASP A 138 0.53 -18.34 1.47
C ASP A 138 1.91 -18.96 1.21
N ALA A 139 2.94 -18.11 1.22
CA ALA A 139 4.32 -18.49 1.01
C ALA A 139 5.24 -17.73 1.97
N ILE A 140 6.34 -18.38 2.37
CA ILE A 140 7.40 -17.76 3.17
C ILE A 140 8.72 -17.89 2.43
N VAL A 141 9.36 -16.75 2.18
CA VAL A 141 10.71 -16.70 1.62
C VAL A 141 11.69 -16.63 2.77
N SER A 142 12.50 -17.68 2.92
CA SER A 142 13.47 -17.81 3.99
C SER A 142 14.91 -17.75 3.51
N ASP A 143 15.80 -17.43 4.45
CA ASP A 143 17.24 -17.66 4.30
C ASP A 143 17.53 -19.16 4.13
N PRO A 144 18.14 -19.61 3.01
CA PRO A 144 18.46 -21.03 2.81
C PRO A 144 19.53 -21.54 3.80
N ALA A 145 20.32 -20.66 4.42
CA ALA A 145 21.37 -21.05 5.36
C ALA A 145 20.84 -21.30 6.79
N ARG A 146 19.56 -21.02 7.06
CA ARG A 146 18.95 -21.28 8.36
C ARG A 146 17.76 -22.22 8.20
N PRO A 147 17.82 -23.46 8.71
CA PRO A 147 16.61 -24.29 8.80
C PRO A 147 15.58 -23.56 9.68
N PRO A 148 14.27 -23.66 9.37
CA PRO A 148 13.25 -23.08 10.22
C PRO A 148 13.40 -23.71 11.61
N ASP A 149 13.58 -22.87 12.65
CA ASP A 149 13.42 -23.31 14.04
C ASP A 149 11.93 -23.66 14.24
N THR A 150 11.53 -24.85 13.83
CA THR A 150 10.21 -25.42 14.14
C THR A 150 10.21 -25.88 15.60
N ALA A 151 10.06 -24.94 16.53
CA ALA A 151 9.71 -25.20 17.93
C ALA A 151 9.02 -23.99 18.57
N GLY A 152 7.90 -23.56 17.99
CA GLY A 152 6.91 -22.71 18.67
C GLY A 152 5.64 -23.53 18.95
N PRO A 153 4.95 -23.34 20.09
CA PRO A 153 3.82 -24.16 20.47
C PRO A 153 2.66 -23.98 19.48
N THR A 154 2.03 -25.11 19.14
CA THR A 154 0.86 -25.21 18.26
C THR A 154 -0.22 -24.18 18.65
N PRO A 155 -0.75 -23.37 17.73
CA PRO A 155 -1.82 -22.44 18.07
C PRO A 155 -3.10 -23.20 18.40
N PHE A 156 -3.67 -22.90 19.57
CA PHE A 156 -5.05 -23.21 19.90
C PHE A 156 -5.95 -22.34 19.01
N VAL A 157 -6.73 -22.98 18.14
CA VAL A 157 -7.82 -22.36 17.39
C VAL A 157 -9.02 -22.24 18.30
N ARG A 158 -9.57 -21.03 18.44
CA ARG A 158 -10.95 -20.81 18.88
C ARG A 158 -11.61 -19.92 17.84
N GLU A 159 -12.42 -20.53 16.98
CA GLU A 159 -13.34 -19.83 16.09
C GLU A 159 -14.46 -19.21 16.92
N ASP A 160 -14.77 -17.94 16.63
CA ASP A 160 -16.01 -17.30 17.03
C ASP A 160 -16.92 -17.25 15.77
N PRO A 161 -18.02 -18.01 15.72
CA PRO A 161 -18.80 -18.18 14.51
C PRO A 161 -19.81 -17.05 14.20
N GLU A 162 -19.79 -15.90 14.90
CA GLU A 162 -20.92 -14.95 14.81
C GLU A 162 -20.62 -13.46 14.49
N SER A 163 -19.43 -13.06 14.03
CA SER A 163 -19.20 -11.62 13.71
C SER A 163 -18.54 -11.32 12.36
N GLY A 164 -19.04 -11.90 11.27
CA GLY A 164 -18.60 -11.59 9.90
C GLY A 164 -18.25 -10.12 9.66
N ASP A 165 -17.07 -9.92 9.08
CA ASP A 165 -16.42 -8.67 8.65
C ASP A 165 -15.81 -7.73 9.71
N ARG A 166 -14.47 -7.61 9.62
CA ARG A 166 -13.71 -6.47 10.12
C ARG A 166 -12.76 -5.96 9.04
N LEU A 167 -13.15 -4.85 8.39
CA LEU A 167 -12.32 -4.07 7.49
C LEU A 167 -11.35 -3.21 8.33
N ILE A 168 -10.04 -3.43 8.15
CA ILE A 168 -9.00 -2.54 8.69
C ILE A 168 -8.38 -1.81 7.52
N ILE A 169 -8.71 -0.52 7.40
CA ILE A 169 -8.10 0.43 6.46
C ILE A 169 -6.85 0.99 7.11
N ASN A 170 -5.68 0.78 6.48
CA ASN A 170 -4.45 1.47 6.85
C ASN A 170 -4.14 2.47 5.73
N THR A 171 -4.14 3.75 6.06
CA THR A 171 -3.76 4.82 5.14
C THR A 171 -2.23 4.94 5.08
N PRO A 172 -1.61 4.94 3.88
CA PRO A 172 -0.20 5.30 3.75
C PRO A 172 -0.08 6.79 4.07
N ASP A 173 0.77 7.14 5.05
CA ASP A 173 1.07 8.47 5.58
C ASP A 173 -0.14 9.43 5.76
N LYS A 174 -0.48 9.73 7.02
CA LYS A 174 -1.65 10.56 7.41
C LYS A 174 -1.67 11.97 6.80
N ASN A 175 -0.58 12.41 6.17
CA ASN A 175 -0.45 13.74 5.59
C ASN A 175 -0.98 13.87 4.14
N ASP A 176 -1.04 12.77 3.36
CA ASP A 176 -1.44 12.81 1.93
C ASP A 176 -2.65 11.93 1.57
N GLY A 177 -3.16 11.14 2.52
CA GLY A 177 -4.40 10.37 2.38
C GLY A 177 -5.68 11.18 2.16
N TRP A 178 -5.65 12.50 1.97
CA TRP A 178 -6.86 13.32 1.76
C TRP A 178 -7.06 13.76 0.32
N THR A 179 -5.97 14.10 -0.36
CA THR A 179 -5.95 14.39 -1.80
C THR A 179 -6.58 13.23 -2.58
N ALA A 180 -6.36 12.02 -2.08
CA ALA A 180 -6.89 10.80 -2.63
C ALA A 180 -8.39 10.58 -2.35
N VAL A 181 -8.92 10.91 -1.16
CA VAL A 181 -10.38 10.89 -0.88
C VAL A 181 -11.08 11.83 -1.85
N LEU A 182 -10.60 13.07 -1.97
CA LEU A 182 -11.22 14.08 -2.82
C LEU A 182 -11.19 13.71 -4.30
N ARG A 183 -10.10 13.09 -4.75
CA ARG A 183 -9.95 12.55 -6.10
C ARG A 183 -10.90 11.39 -6.37
N MET A 184 -11.00 10.45 -5.43
CA MET A 184 -11.99 9.38 -5.50
C MET A 184 -13.39 9.97 -5.61
N LEU A 185 -13.77 10.92 -4.74
CA LEU A 185 -15.09 11.55 -4.77
C LEU A 185 -15.39 12.24 -6.10
N ALA A 186 -14.42 12.99 -6.65
CA ALA A 186 -14.56 13.63 -7.96
C ALA A 186 -14.72 12.61 -9.10
N TRP A 187 -13.98 11.49 -9.05
CA TRP A 187 -14.11 10.39 -10.00
C TRP A 187 -15.47 9.69 -9.88
N VAL A 188 -15.93 9.37 -8.67
CA VAL A 188 -17.23 8.75 -8.42
C VAL A 188 -18.39 9.67 -8.86
N GLU A 189 -18.28 10.98 -8.61
CA GLU A 189 -19.22 11.99 -9.11
C GLU A 189 -19.27 12.01 -10.64
N THR A 190 -18.10 12.08 -11.30
CA THR A 190 -18.01 12.16 -12.76
C THR A 190 -18.48 10.88 -13.45
N ARG A 191 -18.07 9.71 -12.92
CA ARG A 191 -18.25 8.41 -13.57
C ARG A 191 -19.61 7.78 -13.27
N TYR A 192 -20.10 7.96 -12.05
CA TYR A 192 -21.30 7.28 -11.55
C TYR A 192 -22.41 8.24 -11.11
N GLY A 193 -22.22 9.56 -11.30
CA GLY A 193 -23.22 10.56 -10.95
C GLY A 193 -23.46 10.64 -9.45
N PHE A 194 -22.48 10.30 -8.62
CA PHE A 194 -22.57 10.52 -7.18
C PHE A 194 -22.66 12.01 -6.90
N GLN A 195 -23.64 12.43 -6.10
CA GLN A 195 -23.81 13.82 -5.72
C GLN A 195 -23.73 13.86 -4.19
N PRO A 196 -22.61 14.33 -3.62
CA PRO A 196 -22.51 14.52 -2.18
C PRO A 196 -23.65 15.42 -1.69
N ALA A 197 -24.18 15.16 -0.49
CA ALA A 197 -25.22 16.03 0.06
C ALA A 197 -24.71 17.47 0.23
N GLY A 198 -25.61 18.45 0.35
CA GLY A 198 -25.20 19.85 0.56
C GLY A 198 -24.27 20.05 1.76
N ALA A 199 -24.50 19.30 2.83
CA ALA A 199 -23.63 19.28 4.02
C ALA A 199 -22.24 18.66 3.74
N ASP A 200 -22.16 17.66 2.85
CA ASP A 200 -20.91 17.02 2.46
C ASP A 200 -20.07 17.94 1.57
N ARG A 201 -20.71 18.70 0.67
CA ARG A 201 -20.02 19.71 -0.14
C ARG A 201 -19.47 20.85 0.71
N ALA A 202 -20.22 21.31 1.70
CA ALA A 202 -19.76 22.29 2.68
C ALA A 202 -18.57 21.75 3.49
N LEU A 203 -18.65 20.49 3.95
CA LEU A 203 -17.55 19.80 4.64
C LEU A 203 -16.27 19.72 3.80
N ILE A 204 -16.37 19.35 2.51
CA ILE A 204 -15.24 19.29 1.58
C ILE A 204 -14.62 20.70 1.41
N ALA A 205 -15.46 21.72 1.23
CA ALA A 205 -15.01 23.10 1.06
C ALA A 205 -14.29 23.61 2.32
N ASP A 206 -14.90 23.46 3.49
CA ASP A 206 -14.34 23.89 4.79
C ASP A 206 -13.02 23.19 5.10
N TYR A 207 -12.92 21.88 4.81
CA TYR A 207 -11.69 21.12 4.93
C TYR A 207 -10.60 21.64 3.98
N THR A 208 -10.94 21.82 2.70
CA THR A 208 -10.00 22.30 1.67
C THR A 208 -9.43 23.66 2.09
N ASP A 209 -10.30 24.54 2.57
CA ASP A 209 -9.95 25.85 3.07
C ASP A 209 -9.09 25.80 4.34
N ALA A 210 -9.42 24.94 5.31
CA ALA A 210 -8.62 24.73 6.51
C ALA A 210 -7.21 24.20 6.19
N ARG A 211 -7.09 23.28 5.22
CA ARG A 211 -5.80 22.77 4.74
C ARG A 211 -4.96 23.86 4.07
N HIS A 212 -5.55 24.71 3.22
CA HIS A 212 -4.83 25.83 2.61
C HIS A 212 -4.31 26.84 3.64
N ARG A 213 -5.01 26.98 4.77
CA ARG A 213 -4.59 27.84 5.89
C ARG A 213 -3.54 27.19 6.80
N GLY A 214 -3.23 25.91 6.62
CA GLY A 214 -2.32 25.16 7.50
C GLY A 214 -2.89 24.94 8.91
N ASP A 215 -4.22 24.88 9.04
CA ASP A 215 -4.89 24.76 10.33
C ASP A 215 -4.94 23.29 10.80
N ASP A 216 -4.57 23.03 12.06
CA ASP A 216 -4.62 21.71 12.70
C ASP A 216 -6.06 21.23 12.97
N ALA A 217 -7.05 22.12 12.81
CA ALA A 217 -8.48 21.82 12.91
C ALA A 217 -8.97 20.72 11.94
N HIS A 218 -8.17 20.37 10.92
CA HIS A 218 -8.49 19.32 9.94
C HIS A 218 -8.75 17.93 10.57
N ARG A 219 -8.24 17.67 11.80
CA ARG A 219 -8.50 16.40 12.51
C ARG A 219 -9.97 16.18 12.89
N GLY A 220 -10.77 17.24 13.02
CA GLY A 220 -12.21 17.13 13.31
C GLY A 220 -13.05 16.67 12.12
N TYR A 221 -12.49 16.71 10.91
CA TYR A 221 -13.19 16.38 9.66
C TYR A 221 -13.06 14.90 9.28
N LEU A 222 -12.20 14.15 9.98
CA LEU A 222 -11.83 12.78 9.65
C LEU A 222 -13.04 11.84 9.60
N ASP A 223 -13.83 11.81 10.67
CA ASP A 223 -14.96 10.90 10.79
C ASP A 223 -16.04 11.19 9.73
N ALA A 224 -16.28 12.47 9.45
CA ALA A 224 -17.26 12.92 8.48
C ALA A 224 -16.82 12.61 7.02
N LEU A 225 -15.52 12.72 6.73
CA LEU A 225 -14.96 12.40 5.42
C LEU A 225 -14.85 10.90 5.17
N MET A 226 -14.49 10.10 6.18
CA MET A 226 -14.55 8.63 6.09
C MET A 226 -15.98 8.16 5.83
N SER A 227 -16.96 8.76 6.53
CA SER A 227 -18.38 8.48 6.30
C SER A 227 -18.83 8.86 4.88
N LEU A 228 -18.27 9.93 4.30
CA LEU A 228 -18.57 10.35 2.93
C LEU A 228 -17.95 9.39 1.90
N GLU A 229 -16.72 8.94 2.16
CA GLU A 229 -16.05 7.94 1.36
C GLU A 229 -16.85 6.63 1.30
N GLU A 230 -17.28 6.10 2.45
CA GLU A 230 -18.07 4.87 2.53
C GLU A 230 -19.36 4.98 1.70
N ARG A 231 -20.05 6.13 1.73
CA ARG A 231 -21.24 6.37 0.91
C ARG A 231 -20.93 6.41 -0.58
N ALA A 232 -19.81 7.02 -0.98
CA ALA A 232 -19.39 7.05 -2.38
C ALA A 232 -19.06 5.63 -2.88
N LEU A 233 -18.37 4.83 -2.06
CA LEU A 233 -18.06 3.44 -2.37
C LEU A 233 -19.31 2.57 -2.49
N ALA A 234 -20.26 2.73 -1.58
CA ALA A 234 -21.56 2.05 -1.65
C ALA A 234 -22.31 2.37 -2.95
N HIS A 235 -22.32 3.65 -3.37
CA HIS A 235 -22.95 4.09 -4.62
C HIS A 235 -22.31 3.52 -5.88
N VAL A 236 -21.00 3.25 -5.87
CA VAL A 236 -20.33 2.51 -6.96
C VAL A 236 -20.74 1.04 -6.94
N HIS A 237 -20.73 0.40 -5.77
CA HIS A 237 -21.06 -1.01 -5.64
C HIS A 237 -22.49 -1.33 -6.11
N GLU A 238 -23.45 -0.43 -5.82
CA GLU A 238 -24.84 -0.55 -6.31
C GLU A 238 -24.93 -0.54 -7.85
N ARG A 239 -24.07 0.21 -8.53
CA ARG A 239 -24.08 0.35 -9.99
C ARG A 239 -23.25 -0.70 -10.71
N GLU A 240 -22.22 -1.20 -10.05
CA GLU A 240 -21.29 -2.19 -10.58
C GLU A 240 -21.15 -3.33 -9.56
N PRO A 241 -22.18 -4.18 -9.39
CA PRO A 241 -22.15 -5.29 -8.45
C PRO A 241 -21.10 -6.31 -8.89
N GLY A 242 -19.90 -6.17 -8.32
CA GLY A 242 -18.69 -6.91 -8.72
C GLY A 242 -17.42 -6.06 -8.67
N TRP A 243 -17.54 -4.73 -8.74
CA TRP A 243 -16.44 -3.82 -8.48
C TRP A 243 -16.17 -3.72 -6.98
N ARG A 244 -14.90 -3.92 -6.61
CA ARG A 244 -14.34 -3.55 -5.32
C ARG A 244 -13.42 -2.37 -5.57
N LEU A 245 -13.80 -1.17 -5.10
CA LEU A 245 -12.90 -0.01 -5.17
C LEU A 245 -11.79 -0.23 -4.14
N PHE A 246 -10.56 -0.26 -4.61
CA PHE A 246 -9.39 -0.22 -3.75
C PHE A 246 -8.82 1.18 -3.77
N TRP A 247 -8.41 1.66 -2.61
CA TRP A 247 -7.86 3.00 -2.45
C TRP A 247 -6.65 3.27 -3.35
N ALA A 248 -5.78 2.26 -3.51
CA ALA A 248 -4.66 2.31 -4.44
C ALA A 248 -5.13 2.51 -5.90
N ASP A 249 -6.22 1.85 -6.30
CA ASP A 249 -6.83 2.05 -7.63
C ASP A 249 -7.50 3.42 -7.74
N ALA A 250 -8.34 3.83 -6.79
CA ALA A 250 -9.05 5.11 -6.86
C ALA A 250 -8.13 6.32 -7.00
N CYS A 251 -6.94 6.28 -6.39
CA CYS A 251 -5.90 7.29 -6.55
C CYS A 251 -5.25 7.28 -7.94
N LEU A 252 -5.12 6.09 -8.52
CA LEU A 252 -4.51 5.86 -9.84
C LEU A 252 -5.42 6.29 -11.00
N TRP A 253 -6.74 6.27 -10.80
CA TRP A 253 -7.72 6.55 -11.86
C TRP A 253 -8.25 7.99 -11.87
N ALA A 254 -7.83 8.84 -10.94
CA ALA A 254 -8.31 10.21 -10.78
C ALA A 254 -7.41 11.30 -11.41
N THR A 255 -6.51 10.93 -12.32
CA THR A 255 -5.89 11.90 -13.23
C THR A 255 -6.82 12.15 -14.42
N PRO A 256 -7.25 13.39 -14.69
CA PRO A 256 -7.96 13.67 -15.92
C PRO A 256 -7.01 13.35 -17.08
N ALA A 257 -7.48 12.54 -18.04
CA ALA A 257 -6.82 12.45 -19.33
C ALA A 257 -6.77 13.87 -19.89
N THR A 258 -5.58 14.48 -19.89
CA THR A 258 -5.38 15.75 -20.58
C THR A 258 -5.69 15.48 -22.04
N THR A 259 -6.80 16.02 -22.54
CA THR A 259 -7.11 15.96 -23.97
C THR A 259 -5.98 16.67 -24.70
N ILE A 260 -5.05 15.90 -25.26
CA ILE A 260 -4.04 16.44 -26.17
C ILE A 260 -4.80 16.72 -27.47
N PRO A 261 -4.95 17.99 -27.91
CA PRO A 261 -5.58 18.26 -29.19
C PRO A 261 -4.75 17.59 -30.29
N GLN A 262 -5.38 16.71 -31.07
CA GLN A 262 -4.76 16.18 -32.27
C GLN A 262 -4.56 17.35 -33.24
N ARG A 263 -3.32 17.56 -33.65
CA ARG A 263 -2.95 18.40 -34.79
C ARG A 263 -2.70 17.51 -35.99
#